data_AF-A0A1J4ZMR5-F1
#
_entry.id   AF-A0A1J4ZMR5-F1
#
_cell.length_a   1.000
_cell.length_b   1.000
_cell.length_c   1.000
_cell.angle_alpha   90.00
_cell.angle_beta   90.00
_cell.angle_gamma   90.00
#
_symmetry.space_group_name_H-M   'P 1'
#
loop_
_entity.id
_entity.type
_entity.pdbx_description
1 polymer ?
#
loop_
_entity_poly.entity_id
_entity_poly.type
_entity_poly.pdbx_seq_one_letter_code
_entity_poly.pdbx_strand_id
1 'polypeptide(L)'
;MALGVVEGTLIEEQTIQLEPGDCLLLYTDGLTEAFSPQEELFGVERLRQLIQTNLTLSAHELLGALEAAVNEFIGSLPPDDDMTMLAVRRKGC
;
A
#
# COMPACT_ATOMS: atom_id res chain seq x y z
N MET A 1 13.37 9.58 -8.06
CA MET A 1 13.16 10.85 -8.80
C MET A 1 11.93 10.66 -9.68
N ALA A 2 11.04 11.65 -9.78
CA ALA A 2 9.86 11.53 -10.62
C ALA A 2 10.23 11.44 -12.12
N LEU A 3 9.47 10.66 -12.87
CA LEU A 3 9.64 10.54 -14.33
C LEU A 3 9.34 11.87 -15.02
N GLY A 4 10.05 12.15 -16.11
CA GLY A 4 9.86 13.37 -16.91
C GLY A 4 10.52 14.64 -16.37
N VAL A 5 11.16 14.59 -15.20
CA VAL A 5 11.88 15.74 -14.63
C VAL A 5 13.32 15.85 -15.16
N VAL A 6 13.99 14.71 -15.38
CA VAL A 6 15.37 14.65 -15.86
C VAL A 6 15.47 13.72 -17.06
N GLU A 7 15.89 14.27 -18.20
CA GLU A 7 16.13 13.52 -19.43
C GLU A 7 17.31 12.55 -19.26
N GLY A 8 17.22 11.40 -19.94
CA GLY A 8 18.30 10.40 -19.94
C GLY A 8 18.49 9.65 -18.62
N THR A 9 17.55 9.75 -17.68
CA THR A 9 17.59 8.96 -16.44
C THR A 9 17.54 7.47 -16.76
N LEU A 10 18.56 6.72 -16.34
CA LEU A 10 18.55 5.27 -16.39
C LEU A 10 17.64 4.73 -15.28
N ILE A 11 16.67 3.89 -15.66
CA ILE A 11 15.77 3.22 -14.72
C ILE A 11 16.37 1.84 -14.43
N GLU A 12 16.60 1.55 -13.15
CA GLU A 12 17.01 0.21 -12.73
C GLU A 12 15.82 -0.75 -12.76
N GLU A 13 16.04 -1.93 -13.33
CA GLU A 13 15.04 -3.00 -13.34
C GLU A 13 15.38 -4.02 -12.24
N GLN A 14 14.33 -4.49 -11.55
CA GLN A 14 14.45 -5.57 -10.59
C GLN A 14 13.42 -6.66 -10.90
N THR A 15 13.86 -7.91 -10.78
CA THR A 15 13.00 -9.08 -10.96
C THR A 15 12.88 -9.82 -9.64
N ILE A 16 11.64 -10.09 -9.23
CA ILE A 16 11.32 -10.90 -8.06
C ILE A 16 10.49 -12.11 -8.48
N GLN A 17 10.79 -13.27 -7.92
CA GLN A 17 9.97 -14.47 -8.08
C GLN A 17 9.00 -14.54 -6.90
N LEU A 18 7.69 -14.55 -7.16
CA LEU A 18 6.68 -14.76 -6.12
C LEU A 18 6.47 -16.26 -5.92
N GLU A 19 6.60 -16.75 -4.69
CA GLU A 19 6.32 -18.14 -4.29
C GLU A 19 4.83 -18.35 -3.96
N PRO A 20 4.30 -19.59 -3.99
CA PRO A 20 2.91 -19.83 -3.66
C PRO A 20 2.63 -19.38 -2.22
N GLY A 21 1.60 -18.56 -2.03
CA GLY A 21 1.29 -17.92 -0.77
C GLY A 21 1.77 -16.46 -0.68
N ASP A 22 2.74 -16.05 -1.49
CA ASP A 22 3.27 -14.69 -1.47
C ASP A 22 2.24 -13.66 -1.94
N CYS A 23 2.36 -12.46 -1.38
CA CYS A 23 1.56 -11.29 -1.74
C CYS A 23 2.46 -10.11 -2.06
N LEU A 24 2.23 -9.49 -3.21
CA LEU A 24 2.81 -8.22 -3.61
C LEU A 24 1.73 -7.13 -3.46
N LEU A 25 2.02 -6.11 -2.66
CA LEU A 25 1.22 -4.90 -2.54
C LEU A 25 1.97 -3.74 -3.19
N LEU A 26 1.32 -3.04 -4.12
CA LEU A 26 1.76 -1.78 -4.70
C LEU A 26 0.79 -0.69 -4.25
N TYR A 27 1.31 0.48 -3.88
CA TYR A 27 0.50 1.60 -3.39
C TYR A 27 1.11 2.94 -3.80
N THR A 28 0.28 3.99 -3.88
CA THR A 28 0.72 5.38 -3.96
C THR A 28 0.96 5.95 -2.56
N ASP A 29 1.78 7.00 -2.47
CA ASP A 29 2.12 7.71 -1.23
C ASP A 29 0.89 8.24 -0.48
N GLY A 30 -0.19 8.61 -1.17
CA GLY A 30 -1.47 8.98 -0.55
C GLY A 30 -2.01 7.99 0.50
N LEU A 31 -1.62 6.70 0.45
CA LEU A 31 -1.91 5.74 1.52
C LEU A 31 -1.10 6.01 2.79
N THR A 32 0.22 6.15 2.66
CA THR A 32 1.13 6.28 3.80
C THR A 32 1.18 7.69 4.35
N GLU A 33 0.83 8.68 3.52
CA GLU A 33 0.84 10.11 3.86
C GLU A 33 -0.53 10.62 4.35
N ALA A 34 -1.56 9.75 4.41
CA ALA A 34 -2.85 10.10 4.99
C ALA A 34 -2.72 10.54 6.45
N PHE A 35 -3.36 11.64 6.82
CA PHE A 35 -3.32 12.20 8.17
C PHE A 35 -4.49 11.75 9.04
N SER A 36 -4.21 11.48 10.31
CA SER A 36 -5.24 11.40 11.34
C SER A 36 -5.71 12.80 11.76
N PRO A 37 -6.83 12.91 12.50
CA PRO A 37 -7.24 14.17 13.13
C PRO A 37 -6.24 14.77 14.12
N GLN A 38 -5.20 14.01 14.50
CA GLN A 38 -4.10 14.47 15.36
C GLN A 38 -2.86 14.87 14.55
N GLU A 39 -2.97 15.01 13.22
CA GLU A 39 -1.87 15.34 12.31
C GLU A 39 -0.75 14.29 12.31
N GLU A 40 -1.08 13.03 12.61
CA GLU A 40 -0.14 11.92 12.48
C GLU A 40 -0.29 11.26 11.11
N LEU A 41 0.82 10.98 10.42
CA LEU A 41 0.83 10.17 9.20
C LEU A 41 0.44 8.72 9.52
N PHE A 42 -0.32 8.08 8.64
CA PHE A 42 -0.61 6.65 8.73
C PHE A 42 0.69 5.84 8.78
N GLY A 43 1.58 6.11 7.81
CA GLY A 43 2.95 5.65 7.78
C GLY A 43 3.14 4.18 7.40
N VAL A 44 4.37 3.87 6.95
CA VAL A 44 4.76 2.52 6.49
C VAL A 44 4.70 1.49 7.61
N GLU A 45 4.94 1.88 8.86
CA GLU A 45 4.98 0.93 9.97
C GLU A 45 3.58 0.37 10.31
N ARG A 46 2.53 1.21 10.31
CA ARG A 46 1.15 0.74 10.49
C ARG A 46 0.71 -0.13 9.32
N LEU A 47 1.05 0.27 8.09
CA LEU A 47 0.80 -0.54 6.89
C LEU A 47 1.45 -1.93 7.00
N ARG A 48 2.73 -1.98 7.40
CA ARG A 48 3.48 -3.23 7.60
C ARG A 48 2.80 -4.13 8.64
N GLN A 49 2.39 -3.57 9.78
CA GLN A 49 1.72 -4.31 10.84
C GLN A 49 0.38 -4.88 10.36
N LEU A 50 -0.42 -4.10 9.63
CA LEU A 50 -1.69 -4.57 9.06
C LEU A 50 -1.50 -5.71 8.06
N ILE A 51 -0.49 -5.63 7.19
CA ILE A 51 -0.20 -6.73 6.26
C ILE A 51 0.22 -7.98 7.04
N GLN A 52 1.07 -7.84 8.05
CA GLN A 52 1.55 -8.96 8.87
C GLN A 52 0.45 -9.69 9.63
N THR A 53 -0.57 -8.97 10.12
CA THR A 53 -1.71 -9.57 10.82
C THR A 53 -2.74 -10.19 9.87
N ASN A 54 -2.66 -9.90 8.57
CA ASN A 54 -3.62 -10.32 7.54
C ASN A 54 -2.98 -11.17 6.42
N LEU A 55 -1.84 -11.82 6.68
CA LEU A 55 -1.07 -12.56 5.67
C LEU A 55 -1.84 -13.70 4.99
N THR A 56 -2.88 -14.24 5.63
CA THR A 56 -3.69 -15.36 5.13
C THR A 56 -4.88 -14.93 4.28
N LEU A 57 -5.22 -13.63 4.28
CA LEU A 57 -6.34 -13.10 3.51
C LEU A 57 -6.08 -13.20 2.00
N SER A 58 -7.15 -13.36 1.22
CA SER A 58 -7.07 -13.15 -0.22
C SER A 58 -6.65 -11.70 -0.54
N ALA A 59 -6.18 -11.46 -1.77
CA ALA A 59 -5.79 -10.12 -2.19
C ALA A 59 -6.93 -9.09 -2.03
N HIS A 60 -8.17 -9.48 -2.34
CA HIS A 60 -9.33 -8.61 -2.22
C HIS A 60 -9.68 -8.32 -0.74
N GLU A 61 -9.66 -9.34 0.12
CA GLU A 61 -9.91 -9.16 1.55
C GLU A 61 -8.82 -8.30 2.21
N LEU A 62 -7.55 -8.46 1.81
CA LEU A 62 -6.47 -7.59 2.28
C LEU A 62 -6.70 -6.13 1.90
N LEU A 63 -7.09 -5.86 0.64
CA LEU A 63 -7.39 -4.49 0.20
C LEU A 63 -8.55 -3.89 1.00
N GLY A 64 -9.62 -4.66 1.24
CA GLY A 64 -10.75 -4.21 2.07
C GLY A 64 -10.36 -3.94 3.52
N ALA A 65 -9.48 -4.77 4.11
CA ALA A 65 -8.97 -4.54 5.46
C ALA A 65 -8.10 -3.28 5.55
N LEU A 66 -7.25 -3.03 4.54
CA LEU A 66 -6.44 -1.81 4.46
C LEU A 66 -7.30 -0.56 4.28
N GLU A 67 -8.27 -0.60 3.36
CA GLU A 67 -9.21 0.51 3.13
C GLU A 67 -10.00 0.83 4.41
N ALA A 68 -10.52 -0.18 5.10
CA ALA A 68 -11.23 0.01 6.36
C ALA A 68 -10.33 0.64 7.43
N ALA A 69 -9.10 0.16 7.59
CA ALA A 69 -8.15 0.67 8.58
C ALA A 69 -7.74 2.12 8.31
N VAL A 70 -7.53 2.50 7.04
CA VAL A 70 -7.19 3.88 6.68
C VAL A 70 -8.39 4.81 6.88
N ASN A 71 -9.59 4.39 6.48
CA ASN A 71 -10.81 5.16 6.70
C ASN A 71 -11.08 5.38 8.20
N GLU A 72 -10.83 4.37 9.03
CA GLU A 72 -10.90 4.52 10.49
C GLU A 72 -9.85 5.51 11.01
N PHE A 73 -8.63 5.47 10.47
CA PHE A 73 -7.51 6.32 10.89
C PHE A 73 -7.73 7.80 10.55
N ILE A 74 -8.21 8.12 9.35
CA ILE A 74 -8.50 9.50 8.93
C ILE A 74 -9.80 10.03 9.57
N GLY A 75 -10.71 9.12 9.95
CA GLY A 75 -11.98 9.44 10.58
C GLY A 75 -12.92 10.20 9.65
N SER A 76 -13.33 11.40 10.05
CA SER A 76 -14.22 12.25 9.24
C SER A 76 -13.48 13.24 8.34
N LEU A 77 -12.15 13.19 8.30
CA LEU A 77 -11.36 14.04 7.42
C LEU A 77 -11.53 13.58 5.96
N PRO A 78 -11.61 14.51 5.01
CA PRO A 78 -11.45 14.14 3.62
C PRO A 78 -10.01 13.62 3.38
N PRO A 79 -9.80 12.71 2.42
CA PRO A 79 -8.46 12.34 1.98
C PRO A 79 -7.69 13.57 1.49
N ASP A 80 -6.43 13.69 1.89
CA ASP A 80 -5.55 14.80 1.50
C ASP A 80 -4.92 14.61 0.09
N ASP A 81 -4.90 13.38 -0.42
CA ASP A 81 -4.36 13.01 -1.74
C ASP A 81 -5.07 11.76 -2.33
N ASP A 82 -4.83 11.49 -3.60
CA ASP A 82 -5.34 10.30 -4.30
C ASP A 82 -4.67 9.02 -3.79
N MET A 83 -5.47 8.14 -3.16
CA MET A 83 -5.01 6.85 -2.65
C MET A 83 -5.33 5.72 -3.63
N THR A 84 -4.31 5.00 -4.10
CA THR A 84 -4.47 3.81 -4.94
C THR A 84 -3.69 2.63 -4.36
N MET A 85 -4.32 1.45 -4.35
CA MET A 85 -3.70 0.19 -3.91
C MET A 85 -3.96 -0.91 -4.93
N LEU A 86 -2.97 -1.78 -5.16
CA LEU A 86 -3.07 -2.97 -5.98
C LEU A 86 -2.40 -4.14 -5.27
N ALA A 87 -3.15 -5.24 -5.13
CA ALA A 87 -2.65 -6.47 -4.50
C ALA A 87 -2.67 -7.64 -5.50
N VAL A 88 -1.55 -8.34 -5.59
CA VAL A 88 -1.41 -9.61 -6.32
C VAL A 88 -1.04 -10.67 -5.30
N ARG A 89 -1.78 -11.79 -5.30
CA ARG A 89 -1.45 -12.96 -4.48
C ARG A 89 -1.31 -14.19 -5.35
N ARG A 90 -0.16 -14.86 -5.25
CA ARG A 90 0.05 -16.15 -5.90
C ARG A 90 -0.63 -17.22 -5.07
N LYS A 91 -1.70 -17.83 -5.59
CA LYS A 91 -2.38 -18.94 -4.91
C LYS A 91 -1.48 -20.17 -4.82
N GLY A 92 -1.64 -20.93 -3.75
CA GLY A 92 -1.15 -22.30 -3.67
C GLY A 92 -1.83 -23.17 -4.74
N CYS A 93 -1.07 -24.11 -5.31
CA CYS A 93 -1.60 -25.18 -6.14
C CYS A 93 -2.34 -26.21 -5.28
#